data_AF-A0A6G0HRL9-F1
#
_entry.id   AF-A0A6G0HRL9-F1
#
_cell.length_a   1.000
_cell.length_b   1.000
_cell.length_c   1.000
_cell.angle_alpha   90.00
_cell.angle_beta   90.00
_cell.angle_gamma   90.00
#
_symmetry.space_group_name_H-M   'P 1'
#
loop_
_entity.id
_entity.type
_entity.pdbx_description
1 polymer ?
#
loop_
_entity_poly.entity_id
_entity_poly.type
_entity_poly.pdbx_seq_one_letter_code
_entity_poly.pdbx_strand_id
1 'polypeptide(L)'
;MISFVENLLREGLELTHDMPDLQIERAHRSLGPQPPGDAPPRSIVIKCLSFKTKETLLRKAWQKKGFTWQENRINLDHDYPPLILKKRREYTEIRKKLKEKGVQFQTLFPARLRVRHEDGTRTYETVEEASEDLLRRGYAVTTIAPPETLMERVQRLTGTRVGRRAKTGLVERDQSYKEKLRAFKRASPTPSGTGGI
;
A
#
# COMPACT_ATOMS: atom_id res chain seq x y z
N MET A 1 16.55 11.04 -13.88
CA MET A 1 15.78 10.30 -12.86
C MET A 1 16.21 8.84 -12.77
N ILE A 2 16.34 8.12 -13.89
CA ILE A 2 16.77 6.70 -13.88
C ILE A 2 18.12 6.52 -13.18
N SER A 3 19.16 7.24 -13.61
CA SER A 3 20.50 7.20 -12.98
C SER A 3 20.48 7.43 -11.47
N PHE A 4 19.69 8.40 -11.00
CA PHE A 4 19.49 8.65 -9.57
C PHE A 4 18.91 7.43 -8.85
N VAL A 5 17.85 6.82 -9.42
CA VAL A 5 17.20 5.64 -8.83
C VAL A 5 18.13 4.43 -8.82
N GLU A 6 18.93 4.26 -9.87
CA GLU A 6 19.92 3.18 -9.93
C GLU A 6 20.95 3.33 -8.82
N ASN A 7 21.53 4.52 -8.65
CA ASN A 7 22.48 4.78 -7.56
C ASN A 7 21.83 4.57 -6.19
N LEU A 8 20.62 5.12 -6.01
CA LEU A 8 19.83 4.96 -4.78
C LEU A 8 19.62 3.49 -4.40
N LEU A 9 19.23 2.66 -5.36
CA LEU A 9 18.98 1.24 -5.12
C LEU A 9 20.29 0.46 -4.94
N ARG A 10 21.35 0.80 -5.68
CA ARG A 10 22.65 0.12 -5.57
C ARG A 10 23.30 0.36 -4.21
N GLU A 11 23.35 1.62 -3.78
CA GLU A 11 23.89 1.99 -2.47
C GLU A 11 22.98 1.46 -1.36
N GLY A 12 21.68 1.74 -1.45
CA GLY A 12 20.72 1.40 -0.39
C GLY A 12 20.54 -0.10 -0.17
N LEU A 13 20.60 -0.90 -1.24
CA LEU A 13 20.44 -2.36 -1.16
C LEU A 13 21.76 -3.14 -1.26
N GLU A 14 22.91 -2.45 -1.30
CA GLU A 14 24.24 -3.05 -1.42
C GLU A 14 24.32 -4.05 -2.59
N LEU A 15 23.99 -3.58 -3.81
CA LEU A 15 23.85 -4.45 -5.00
C LEU A 15 25.19 -4.66 -5.77
N THR A 16 26.34 -4.55 -5.10
CA THR A 16 27.66 -4.36 -5.70
C THR A 16 28.07 -5.40 -6.74
N HIS A 17 27.62 -6.66 -6.63
CA HIS A 17 27.99 -7.73 -7.59
C HIS A 17 26.84 -8.60 -8.09
N ASP A 18 25.70 -8.64 -7.40
CA ASP A 18 24.62 -9.59 -7.72
C ASP A 18 23.76 -9.18 -8.93
N MET A 19 23.69 -7.87 -9.23
CA MET A 19 22.83 -7.33 -10.29
C MET A 19 23.55 -6.20 -11.06
N PRO A 20 24.34 -6.55 -12.08
CA PRO A 20 25.09 -5.55 -12.86
C PRO A 20 24.16 -4.60 -13.62
N ASP A 21 22.99 -5.05 -14.05
CA ASP A 21 21.99 -4.23 -14.74
C ASP A 21 20.61 -4.34 -14.07
N LEU A 22 20.05 -3.18 -13.68
CA LEU A 22 18.72 -3.09 -13.08
C LEU A 22 17.59 -3.02 -14.12
N GLN A 23 17.92 -2.76 -15.39
CA GLN A 23 16.98 -2.70 -16.51
C GLN A 23 15.73 -1.87 -16.18
N ILE A 24 15.94 -0.65 -15.68
CA ILE A 24 14.85 0.27 -15.35
C ILE A 24 14.36 0.93 -16.64
N GLU A 25 13.16 0.54 -17.09
CA GLU A 25 12.53 1.10 -18.28
C GLU A 25 12.07 2.55 -18.03
N ARG A 26 11.52 2.83 -16.84
CA ARG A 26 10.98 4.14 -16.50
C ARG A 26 11.12 4.44 -15.01
N ALA A 27 11.48 5.68 -14.69
CA ALA A 27 11.43 6.19 -13.33
C ALA A 27 10.92 7.63 -13.32
N HIS A 28 9.93 7.93 -12.48
CA HIS A 28 9.39 9.28 -12.32
C HIS A 28 8.80 9.50 -10.92
N ARG A 29 8.55 10.75 -10.54
CA ARG A 29 7.80 11.07 -9.31
C ARG A 29 6.30 10.88 -9.55
N SER A 30 5.54 10.62 -8.48
CA SER A 30 4.09 10.58 -8.54
C SER A 30 3.51 11.90 -9.11
N LEU A 31 2.38 11.80 -9.81
CA LEU A 31 1.77 12.93 -10.55
C LEU A 31 1.07 13.96 -9.64
N GLY A 32 1.15 13.80 -8.32
CA GLY A 32 0.58 14.74 -7.36
C GLY A 32 1.25 16.12 -7.40
N PRO A 33 0.61 17.16 -6.83
CA PRO A 33 1.19 18.48 -6.71
C PRO A 33 2.51 18.42 -5.92
N GLN A 34 3.38 19.41 -6.15
CA GLN A 34 4.62 19.51 -5.41
C GLN A 34 4.31 19.70 -3.91
N PRO A 35 4.91 18.91 -3.02
CA PRO A 35 4.78 19.10 -1.58
C PRO A 35 5.32 20.47 -1.17
N PRO A 36 4.79 21.06 -0.08
CA PRO A 36 5.45 22.13 0.66
C PRO A 36 6.89 21.74 1.05
N GLY A 37 7.77 22.71 1.26
CA GLY A 37 9.21 22.47 1.48
C GLY A 37 9.54 21.66 2.74
N ASP A 38 8.66 21.69 3.74
CA ASP A 38 8.76 20.93 5.00
C ASP A 38 8.11 19.54 4.93
N ALA A 39 7.42 19.22 3.83
CA ALA A 39 6.71 17.96 3.67
C ALA A 39 7.59 16.88 3.01
N PRO A 40 7.32 15.59 3.26
CA PRO A 40 8.06 14.51 2.64
C PRO A 40 8.02 14.57 1.10
N PRO A 41 9.12 14.19 0.43
CA PRO A 41 9.18 14.20 -1.02
C PRO A 41 8.16 13.22 -1.64
N ARG A 42 7.73 13.50 -2.88
CA ARG A 42 6.86 12.60 -3.64
C ARG A 42 7.51 11.23 -3.83
N SER A 43 6.72 10.17 -3.69
CA SER A 43 7.13 8.81 -4.02
C SER A 43 7.65 8.72 -5.47
N ILE A 44 8.64 7.85 -5.68
CA ILE A 44 9.14 7.51 -7.01
C ILE A 44 8.43 6.25 -7.47
N VAL A 45 7.90 6.27 -8.68
CA VAL A 45 7.34 5.09 -9.36
C VAL A 45 8.39 4.60 -10.34
N ILE A 46 8.71 3.31 -10.24
CA ILE A 46 9.76 2.66 -11.04
C ILE A 46 9.13 1.50 -11.80
N LYS A 47 9.34 1.46 -13.11
CA LYS A 47 9.00 0.34 -13.98
C LYS A 47 10.30 -0.38 -14.36
N CYS A 48 10.45 -1.60 -13.85
CA CYS A 48 11.54 -2.49 -14.29
C CYS A 48 11.09 -3.23 -15.55
N LEU A 49 12.01 -3.46 -16.49
CA LEU A 49 11.78 -4.28 -17.68
C LEU A 49 11.57 -5.76 -17.30
N SER A 50 12.35 -6.24 -16.33
CA SER A 50 12.33 -7.63 -15.86
C SER A 50 11.55 -7.78 -14.56
N PHE A 51 10.58 -8.70 -14.55
CA PHE A 51 9.86 -9.08 -13.34
C PHE A 51 10.80 -9.67 -12.27
N LYS A 52 11.79 -10.46 -12.69
CA LYS A 52 12.77 -11.07 -11.78
C LYS A 52 13.57 -10.00 -11.05
N THR A 53 14.05 -8.98 -11.76
CA THR A 53 14.79 -7.86 -11.17
C THR A 53 13.92 -7.10 -10.16
N LYS A 54 12.68 -6.79 -10.53
CA LYS A 54 11.70 -6.15 -9.62
C LYS A 54 11.50 -6.95 -8.33
N GLU A 55 11.27 -8.26 -8.41
CA GLU A 55 11.05 -9.11 -7.24
C GLU A 55 12.31 -9.29 -6.38
N THR A 56 13.49 -9.38 -6.99
CA THR A 56 14.77 -9.44 -6.26
C THR A 56 15.01 -8.17 -5.46
N LEU A 57 14.78 -6.99 -6.06
CA LEU A 57 14.90 -5.70 -5.37
C LEU A 57 13.97 -5.63 -4.15
N LEU A 58 12.70 -5.98 -4.34
CA LEU A 58 11.70 -5.97 -3.26
C LEU A 58 12.05 -6.94 -2.15
N ARG A 59 12.49 -8.17 -2.49
CA ARG A 59 12.91 -9.16 -1.50
C ARG A 59 14.08 -8.65 -0.65
N LYS A 60 15.12 -8.10 -1.29
CA LYS A 60 16.27 -7.52 -0.58
C LYS A 60 15.83 -6.36 0.33
N ALA A 61 14.99 -5.47 -0.18
CA ALA A 61 14.47 -4.35 0.61
C ALA A 61 13.65 -4.84 1.82
N TRP A 62 12.76 -5.81 1.66
CA TRP A 62 11.93 -6.33 2.75
C TRP A 62 12.74 -7.11 3.80
N GLN A 63 13.77 -7.85 3.38
CA GLN A 63 14.70 -8.51 4.31
C GLN A 63 15.43 -7.48 5.19
N LYS A 64 15.85 -6.35 4.62
CA LYS A 64 16.41 -5.20 5.36
C LYS A 64 15.37 -4.32 6.08
N LYS A 65 14.08 -4.63 5.90
CA LYS A 65 12.92 -3.85 6.37
C LYS A 65 12.89 -2.41 5.84
N GLY A 66 13.39 -2.19 4.63
CA GLY A 66 13.73 -0.89 4.03
C GLY A 66 15.25 -0.61 4.06
N PHE A 67 15.67 0.55 3.58
CA PHE A 67 17.08 0.98 3.62
C PHE A 67 17.20 2.46 3.95
N THR A 68 18.40 2.90 4.35
CA THR A 68 18.68 4.30 4.66
C THR A 68 19.54 4.88 3.56
N TRP A 69 19.21 6.10 3.12
CA TRP A 69 20.00 6.83 2.14
C TRP A 69 20.03 8.31 2.53
N GLN A 70 21.24 8.88 2.67
CA GLN A 70 21.43 10.25 3.16
C GLN A 70 20.58 10.55 4.40
N GLU A 71 20.71 9.72 5.44
CA GLU A 71 19.97 9.83 6.72
C GLU A 71 18.45 9.62 6.63
N ASN A 72 17.89 9.42 5.43
CA ASN A 72 16.47 9.21 5.23
C ASN A 72 16.12 7.73 5.13
N ARG A 73 15.11 7.27 5.88
CA ARG A 73 14.57 5.91 5.75
C ARG A 73 13.69 5.81 4.51
N ILE A 74 14.02 4.88 3.64
CA ILE A 74 13.31 4.62 2.39
C ILE A 74 12.72 3.21 2.42
N ASN A 75 11.44 3.14 2.04
CA ASN A 75 10.71 1.90 1.87
C ASN A 75 10.52 1.63 0.38
N LEU A 76 10.62 0.36 0.00
CA LEU A 76 10.38 -0.11 -1.36
C LEU A 76 9.26 -1.15 -1.30
N ASP A 77 8.16 -0.88 -1.99
CA ASP A 77 6.95 -1.67 -1.97
C ASP A 77 6.38 -1.82 -3.39
N HIS A 78 5.48 -2.80 -3.57
CA HIS A 78 4.74 -2.96 -4.83
C HIS A 78 3.74 -1.81 -5.05
N ASP A 79 3.64 -1.33 -6.28
CA ASP A 79 2.59 -0.42 -6.73
C ASP A 79 1.34 -1.23 -7.14
N TYR A 80 0.49 -1.55 -6.15
CA TYR A 80 -0.74 -2.30 -6.40
C TYR A 80 -1.88 -1.39 -6.87
N PRO A 81 -2.73 -1.87 -7.80
CA PRO A 81 -3.91 -1.12 -8.19
C PRO A 81 -4.87 -0.97 -7.00
N PRO A 82 -5.67 0.13 -6.95
CA PRO A 82 -6.56 0.42 -5.82
C PRO A 82 -7.51 -0.72 -5.45
N LEU A 83 -8.00 -1.48 -6.44
CA LEU A 83 -8.87 -2.63 -6.22
C LEU A 83 -8.19 -3.72 -5.39
N ILE A 84 -6.93 -4.01 -5.68
CA ILE A 84 -6.15 -5.00 -4.94
C ILE A 84 -5.83 -4.50 -3.54
N LEU A 85 -5.48 -3.21 -3.39
CA LEU A 85 -5.29 -2.60 -2.08
C LEU A 85 -6.56 -2.67 -1.22
N LYS A 86 -7.75 -2.46 -1.82
CA LYS A 86 -9.03 -2.60 -1.12
C LYS A 86 -9.22 -4.02 -0.58
N LYS A 87 -9.06 -5.04 -1.43
CA LYS A 87 -9.15 -6.45 -1.01
C LYS A 87 -8.13 -6.81 0.09
N ARG A 88 -6.89 -6.32 -0.03
CA ARG A 88 -5.85 -6.54 1.02
C ARG A 88 -6.19 -5.86 2.34
N ARG A 89 -6.89 -4.72 2.31
CA ARG A 89 -7.35 -4.03 3.52
C ARG A 89 -8.44 -4.80 4.25
N GLU A 90 -9.25 -5.58 3.56
CA GLU A 90 -10.29 -6.40 4.18
C GLU A 90 -9.68 -7.44 5.15
N TYR A 91 -8.50 -8.00 4.83
CA TYR A 91 -7.76 -8.89 5.73
C TYR A 91 -7.07 -8.19 6.92
N THR A 92 -7.24 -6.89 7.15
CA THR A 92 -6.47 -6.16 8.18
C THR A 92 -6.77 -6.67 9.60
N GLU A 93 -8.04 -6.92 9.91
CA GLU A 93 -8.46 -7.43 11.22
C GLU A 93 -7.91 -8.84 11.46
N ILE A 94 -8.06 -9.72 10.48
CA ILE A 94 -7.50 -11.07 10.50
C ILE A 94 -5.99 -11.05 10.72
N ARG A 95 -5.25 -10.24 9.93
CA ARG A 95 -3.79 -10.14 10.07
C ARG A 95 -3.36 -9.61 11.44
N LYS A 96 -4.13 -8.68 12.03
CA LYS A 96 -3.90 -8.19 13.38
C LYS A 96 -4.03 -9.33 14.39
N LYS A 97 -5.08 -10.13 14.30
CA LYS A 97 -5.33 -11.28 15.19
C LYS A 97 -4.29 -12.39 15.05
N LEU A 98 -3.90 -12.71 13.82
CA LEU A 98 -2.83 -13.68 13.57
C LEU A 98 -1.49 -13.20 14.14
N LYS A 99 -1.18 -11.90 14.00
CA LYS A 99 0.04 -11.31 14.58
C LYS A 99 0.01 -11.32 16.11
N GLU A 100 -1.12 -11.00 16.75
CA GLU A 100 -1.30 -11.08 18.21
C GLU A 100 -1.03 -12.49 18.75
N LYS A 101 -1.36 -13.52 17.96
CA LYS A 101 -1.17 -14.94 18.30
C LYS A 101 0.16 -15.53 17.83
N GLY A 102 1.03 -14.72 17.21
CA GLY A 102 2.34 -15.20 16.71
C GLY A 102 2.26 -16.15 15.52
N VAL A 103 1.12 -16.24 14.84
CA VAL A 103 0.92 -17.14 13.69
C VAL A 103 1.59 -16.54 12.46
N GLN A 104 2.38 -17.35 11.75
CA GLN A 104 3.01 -16.93 10.50
C GLN A 104 1.98 -16.86 9.38
N PHE A 105 1.93 -15.73 8.69
CA PHE A 105 1.06 -15.54 7.53
C PHE A 105 1.76 -14.74 6.43
N GLN A 106 1.26 -14.90 5.20
CA GLN A 106 1.72 -14.19 4.02
C GLN A 106 0.52 -13.73 3.19
N THR A 107 0.53 -12.47 2.74
CA THR A 107 -0.44 -11.95 1.78
C THR A 107 0.11 -12.11 0.37
N LEU A 108 -0.45 -13.04 -0.38
CA LEU A 108 -0.06 -13.32 -1.76
C LEU A 108 -0.77 -12.36 -2.73
N PHE A 109 -0.15 -12.10 -3.87
CA PHE A 109 -0.83 -11.48 -5.00
C PHE A 109 -1.86 -12.45 -5.59
N PRO A 110 -3.07 -11.99 -6.01
CA PRO A 110 -3.59 -10.62 -5.92
C PRO A 110 -3.92 -10.16 -4.50
N ALA A 111 -4.75 -10.90 -3.77
CA ALA A 111 -5.11 -10.60 -2.38
C ALA A 111 -5.56 -11.89 -1.67
N ARG A 112 -4.68 -12.89 -1.63
CA ARG A 112 -4.94 -14.19 -0.98
C ARG A 112 -4.17 -14.26 0.33
N LEU A 113 -4.73 -14.87 1.36
CA LEU A 113 -4.07 -14.99 2.66
C LEU A 113 -3.59 -16.42 2.87
N ARG A 114 -2.27 -16.61 2.96
CA ARG A 114 -1.66 -17.88 3.34
C ARG A 114 -1.31 -17.85 4.82
N VAL A 115 -1.80 -18.81 5.59
CA VAL A 115 -1.57 -18.93 7.03
C VAL A 115 -0.94 -20.29 7.32
N ARG A 116 0.12 -20.29 8.14
CA ARG A 116 0.76 -21.51 8.60
C ARG A 116 0.19 -21.88 9.96
N HIS A 117 -0.69 -22.86 9.96
CA HIS A 117 -1.27 -23.47 11.16
C HIS A 117 -0.42 -24.65 11.62
N GLU A 118 -0.78 -25.22 12.76
CA GLU A 118 -0.13 -26.42 13.31
C GLU A 118 -0.34 -27.66 12.41
N ASP A 119 -1.53 -27.79 11.82
CA ASP A 119 -1.93 -28.86 10.90
C ASP A 119 -1.40 -28.69 9.47
N GLY A 120 -0.79 -27.54 9.16
CA GLY A 120 -0.22 -27.25 7.86
C GLY A 120 -0.46 -25.83 7.37
N THR A 121 -0.07 -25.58 6.12
CA THR A 121 -0.27 -24.26 5.49
C THR A 121 -1.57 -24.24 4.71
N ARG A 122 -2.48 -23.34 5.04
CA ARG A 122 -3.72 -23.10 4.31
C ARG A 122 -3.69 -21.76 3.59
N THR A 123 -4.26 -21.70 2.39
CA THR A 123 -4.41 -20.45 1.62
C THR A 123 -5.89 -20.18 1.44
N TYR A 124 -6.33 -18.98 1.82
CA TYR A 124 -7.69 -18.49 1.69
C TYR A 124 -7.78 -17.53 0.51
N GLU A 125 -8.82 -17.70 -0.31
CA GLU A 125 -9.07 -16.82 -1.46
C GLU A 125 -9.81 -15.55 -1.05
N THR A 126 -10.68 -15.67 -0.04
CA THR A 126 -11.55 -14.59 0.42
C THR A 126 -11.43 -14.34 1.91
N VAL A 127 -11.84 -13.14 2.32
CA VAL A 127 -11.79 -12.71 3.72
C VAL A 127 -12.85 -13.46 4.52
N GLU A 128 -13.98 -13.75 3.88
CA GLU A 128 -15.07 -14.53 4.43
C GLU A 128 -14.59 -15.95 4.80
N GLU A 129 -13.98 -16.67 3.85
CA GLU A 129 -13.43 -18.02 4.08
C GLU A 129 -12.39 -18.01 5.22
N ALA A 130 -11.49 -17.02 5.22
CA ALA A 130 -10.49 -16.87 6.25
C ALA A 130 -11.12 -16.57 7.63
N SER A 131 -12.14 -15.72 7.68
CA SER A 131 -12.80 -15.35 8.94
C SER A 131 -13.57 -16.52 9.55
N GLU A 132 -14.29 -17.31 8.74
CA GLU A 132 -15.02 -18.49 9.20
C GLU A 132 -14.08 -19.57 9.74
N ASP A 133 -13.01 -19.87 9.01
CA ASP A 133 -12.05 -20.90 9.43
C ASP A 133 -11.30 -20.49 10.69
N LEU A 134 -10.92 -19.21 10.82
CA LEU A 134 -10.28 -18.70 12.03
C LEU A 134 -11.24 -18.66 13.22
N LEU A 135 -12.53 -18.34 13.02
CA LEU A 135 -13.52 -18.43 14.08
C LEU A 135 -13.66 -19.88 14.59
N ARG A 136 -13.74 -20.86 13.68
CA ARG A 136 -13.78 -22.30 14.03
C ARG A 136 -12.54 -22.74 14.80
N ARG A 137 -11.38 -22.15 14.51
CA ARG A 137 -10.11 -22.40 15.20
C ARG A 137 -9.96 -21.62 16.52
N GLY A 138 -10.99 -20.90 16.98
CA GLY A 138 -11.01 -20.20 18.26
C GLY A 138 -10.36 -18.81 18.25
N TYR A 139 -10.12 -18.22 17.08
CA TYR A 139 -9.67 -16.83 16.99
C TYR A 139 -10.85 -15.86 17.10
N ALA A 140 -10.71 -14.81 17.90
CA ALA A 140 -11.70 -13.73 18.01
C ALA A 140 -11.64 -12.81 16.77
N VAL A 141 -12.24 -13.24 15.66
CA VAL A 141 -12.35 -12.50 14.40
C VAL A 141 -13.82 -12.17 14.14
N THR A 142 -14.10 -10.94 13.74
CA THR A 142 -15.40 -10.48 13.23
C THR A 142 -15.68 -11.12 11.87
N THR A 143 -16.77 -11.88 11.76
CA THR A 143 -17.20 -12.45 10.48
C THR A 143 -17.72 -11.34 9.58
N ILE A 144 -17.15 -11.24 8.37
CA ILE A 144 -17.71 -10.38 7.32
C ILE A 144 -18.64 -11.28 6.51
N ALA A 145 -19.91 -10.92 6.40
CA ALA A 145 -20.85 -11.70 5.61
C ALA A 145 -20.49 -11.66 4.11
N PRO A 146 -20.53 -12.79 3.40
CA PRO A 146 -20.37 -12.81 1.96
C PRO A 146 -21.47 -11.96 1.30
N PRO A 147 -21.17 -11.28 0.18
CA PRO A 147 -22.17 -10.50 -0.53
C PRO A 147 -23.22 -11.48 -1.09
N GLU A 148 -24.46 -11.30 -0.65
CA GLU A 148 -25.58 -12.19 -0.96
C GLU A 148 -26.07 -11.99 -2.40
N THR A 149 -25.81 -10.80 -2.98
CA THR A 149 -26.28 -10.47 -4.33
C THR A 149 -25.16 -10.10 -5.31
N LEU A 150 -25.41 -10.32 -6.61
CA LEU A 150 -24.51 -9.91 -7.69
C LEU A 150 -24.31 -8.38 -7.72
N MET A 151 -25.34 -7.62 -7.37
CA MET A 151 -25.27 -6.16 -7.23
C MET A 151 -24.32 -5.74 -6.10
N GLU A 152 -24.37 -6.40 -4.95
CA GLU A 152 -23.41 -6.14 -3.86
C GLU A 152 -21.98 -6.48 -4.27
N ARG A 153 -21.77 -7.58 -5.02
CA ARG A 153 -20.44 -7.93 -5.57
C ARG A 153 -19.93 -6.83 -6.50
N VAL A 154 -20.77 -6.37 -7.42
CA VAL A 154 -20.42 -5.27 -8.34
C VAL A 154 -20.12 -4.00 -7.56
N GLN A 155 -20.93 -3.66 -6.55
CA GLN A 155 -20.74 -2.47 -5.73
C GLN A 155 -19.49 -2.52 -4.83
N ARG A 156 -19.05 -3.72 -4.42
CA ARG A 156 -17.75 -3.90 -3.75
C ARG A 156 -16.57 -3.72 -4.71
N LEU A 157 -16.72 -4.08 -5.98
CA LEU A 157 -15.67 -3.95 -6.99
C LEU A 157 -15.57 -2.54 -7.59
N THR A 158 -16.68 -1.80 -7.66
CA THR A 158 -16.68 -0.44 -8.19
C THR A 158 -15.99 0.52 -7.21
N GLY A 159 -15.10 1.34 -7.74
CA GLY A 159 -14.46 2.40 -6.99
C GLY A 159 -15.50 3.44 -6.57
N THR A 160 -15.69 3.64 -5.28
CA THR A 160 -16.48 4.76 -4.79
C THR A 160 -15.67 6.03 -4.98
N ARG A 161 -16.22 7.05 -5.66
CA ARG A 161 -15.67 8.42 -5.54
C ARG A 161 -15.59 8.74 -4.05
N VAL A 162 -14.45 9.26 -3.60
CA VAL A 162 -14.21 9.63 -2.20
C VAL A 162 -15.11 10.82 -1.86
N GLY A 163 -16.37 10.55 -1.54
CA GLY A 163 -17.25 11.43 -0.80
C GLY A 163 -16.97 11.26 0.70
N ARG A 164 -17.06 12.36 1.46
CA ARG A 164 -16.85 12.36 2.92
C ARG A 164 -17.80 11.35 3.58
N ARG A 165 -17.25 10.24 4.08
CA ARG A 165 -17.97 9.33 4.97
C ARG A 165 -17.49 9.60 6.39
N ALA A 166 -18.40 10.03 7.26
CA ALA A 166 -18.14 10.20 8.68
C ALA A 166 -17.80 8.82 9.29
N LYS A 167 -16.66 8.74 9.97
CA LYS A 167 -16.34 7.64 10.89
C LYS A 167 -16.07 8.26 12.26
N THR A 168 -16.95 7.93 13.20
CA THR A 168 -16.84 8.24 14.62
C THR A 168 -15.75 7.35 15.21
N GLY A 169 -14.77 7.94 15.90
CA GLY A 169 -13.78 7.23 16.72
C GLY A 169 -12.40 7.04 16.08
N LEU A 170 -11.62 8.13 15.98
CA LEU A 170 -10.13 8.23 15.92
C LEU A 170 -9.79 9.72 15.62
N VAL A 171 -10.17 10.60 16.54
CA VAL A 171 -10.35 12.04 16.22
C VAL A 171 -9.01 12.78 16.00
N GLU A 172 -7.97 12.49 16.79
CA GLU A 172 -6.73 13.31 16.78
C GLU A 172 -5.79 13.04 15.60
N ARG A 173 -5.47 11.77 15.29
CA ARG A 173 -4.59 11.44 14.15
C ARG A 173 -5.21 11.79 12.79
N ASP A 174 -6.53 11.68 12.69
CA ASP A 174 -7.26 11.89 11.44
C ASP A 174 -7.48 13.39 11.16
N GLN A 175 -7.63 14.23 12.19
CA GLN A 175 -7.61 15.69 12.06
C GLN A 175 -6.25 16.20 11.56
N SER A 176 -5.15 15.75 12.18
CA SER A 176 -3.79 16.12 11.76
C SER A 176 -3.49 15.73 10.30
N TYR A 177 -3.88 14.53 9.88
CA TYR A 177 -3.67 14.07 8.51
C TYR A 177 -4.52 14.86 7.48
N LYS A 178 -5.79 15.16 7.82
CA LYS A 178 -6.66 15.97 6.95
C LYS A 178 -6.16 17.39 6.79
N GLU A 179 -5.63 18.00 7.84
CA GLU A 179 -5.00 19.32 7.79
C GLU A 179 -3.73 19.31 6.95
N LYS A 180 -2.85 18.33 7.15
CA LYS A 180 -1.68 18.12 6.28
C LYS A 180 -2.08 18.00 4.81
N LEU A 181 -3.14 17.26 4.50
CA LEU A 181 -3.66 17.14 3.13
C LEU A 181 -4.24 18.44 2.56
N ARG A 182 -4.71 19.39 3.39
CA ARG A 182 -5.19 20.69 2.90
C ARG A 182 -4.06 21.51 2.28
N ALA A 183 -2.84 21.40 2.81
CA ALA A 183 -1.65 22.07 2.26
C ALA A 183 -1.28 21.61 0.83
N PHE A 184 -1.80 20.46 0.38
CA PHE A 184 -1.59 19.91 -0.97
C PHE A 184 -2.71 20.28 -1.95
N LYS A 185 -3.75 21.01 -1.52
CA LYS A 185 -4.83 21.44 -2.41
C LYS A 185 -4.36 22.63 -3.23
N ARG A 186 -4.55 22.56 -4.56
CA ARG A 186 -4.37 23.73 -5.43
C ARG A 186 -5.38 24.81 -4.99
N ALA A 187 -4.91 26.02 -4.74
CA ALA A 187 -5.79 27.18 -4.71
C ALA A 187 -6.42 27.30 -6.11
N SER A 188 -7.75 27.34 -6.18
CA SER A 188 -8.45 27.77 -7.39
C SER A 188 -7.96 29.19 -7.71
N PRO A 189 -7.65 29.53 -8.97
CA PRO A 189 -7.41 30.92 -9.32
C PRO A 189 -8.65 31.72 -8.90
N THR A 190 -8.47 32.69 -8.01
CA THR A 190 -9.50 33.68 -7.68
C THR A 190 -9.91 34.37 -8.98
N PRO A 191 -11.20 34.37 -9.36
CA PRO A 191 -11.63 35.20 -10.47
C PRO A 191 -11.32 36.64 -10.07
N SER A 192 -10.41 37.27 -10.82
CA SER A 192 -10.13 38.69 -10.70
C SER A 192 -11.39 39.45 -11.07
N GLY A 193 -12.21 39.76 -10.06
CA GLY A 193 -13.25 40.75 -10.16
C GLY A 193 -12.61 42.12 -10.19
N THR A 194 -12.39 42.65 -11.40
CA THR A 194 -12.33 44.09 -11.60
C THR A 194 -13.71 44.54 -12.05
N GLY A 195 -14.43 45.12 -11.09
CA GLY A 195 -15.59 45.96 -11.33
C GLY A 195 -15.19 47.21 -12.11
N GLY A 196 -16.19 47.81 -12.76
CA GLY A 196 -16.01 48.85 -13.75
C GLY A 196 -15.59 50.21 -13.19
N ILE A 197 -15.19 51.06 -14.13
CA ILE A 197 -15.89 52.30 -14.48
C ILE A 197 -16.02 52.30 -16.01
#